data_AF-A0A2D5FBG1-F1
#
_entry.id   AF-A0A2D5FBG1-F1
#
_cell.length_a   1.000
_cell.length_b   1.000
_cell.length_c   1.000
_cell.angle_alpha   90.00
_cell.angle_beta   90.00
_cell.angle_gamma   90.00
#
_symmetry.space_group_name_H-M   'P 1'
#
loop_
_entity.id
_entity.type
_entity.pdbx_description
1 polymer ?
#
loop_
_entity_poly.entity_id
_entity_poly.type
_entity_poly.pdbx_seq_one_letter_code
_entity_poly.pdbx_strand_id
1 'polypeptide(L)'
;MSTKPGYWTSLHGLATLTLIGAALYFLFVEHGAHVLPYLPFLIILLCPLMHLFMHKGHGEGHQHGRENESAQEAYQRGLQDGRKDPRARS
;
A
#
# COMPACT_ATOMS: atom_id res chain seq x y z
N MET A 1 -45.37 -20.70 3.17
CA MET A 1 -44.28 -19.81 2.72
C MET A 1 -44.60 -18.42 3.26
N SER A 2 -44.00 -18.06 4.40
CA SER A 2 -44.29 -16.79 5.08
C SER A 2 -43.14 -15.82 4.83
N THR A 3 -43.24 -15.06 3.75
CA THR A 3 -42.46 -13.83 3.56
C THR A 3 -43.14 -12.74 4.39
N LYS A 4 -42.67 -12.57 5.63
CA LYS A 4 -42.99 -11.37 6.41
C LYS A 4 -42.39 -10.17 5.66
N PRO A 5 -43.16 -9.16 5.24
CA PRO A 5 -42.59 -7.95 4.70
C PRO A 5 -41.81 -7.31 5.85
N GLY A 6 -40.49 -7.48 5.82
CA GLY A 6 -39.62 -6.94 6.83
C GLY A 6 -39.74 -5.42 6.81
N TYR A 7 -40.12 -4.86 7.95
CA TYR A 7 -39.89 -3.46 8.34
C TYR A 7 -38.41 -3.02 8.19
N TRP A 8 -37.55 -3.96 7.79
CA TRP A 8 -36.12 -3.86 7.48
C TRP A 8 -35.82 -3.19 6.13
N THR A 9 -36.80 -3.07 5.23
CA THR A 9 -36.77 -2.06 4.16
C THR A 9 -37.65 -0.88 4.54
N SER A 10 -37.47 -0.37 5.78
CA SER A 10 -38.12 0.87 6.21
C SER A 10 -37.98 1.88 5.08
N LEU A 11 -39.09 2.52 4.72
CA LEU A 11 -39.17 3.45 3.59
C LEU A 11 -38.01 4.47 3.62
N HIS A 12 -37.55 4.83 4.83
CA HIS A 12 -36.35 5.63 5.04
C HIS A 12 -35.05 4.97 4.60
N GLY A 13 -34.81 3.70 4.90
CA GLY A 13 -33.62 2.98 4.45
C GLY A 13 -33.57 2.86 2.92
N LEU A 14 -34.72 2.63 2.28
CA LEU A 14 -34.78 2.63 0.81
C LEU A 14 -34.57 4.05 0.27
N ALA A 15 -35.22 5.06 0.85
CA ALA A 15 -35.07 6.46 0.45
C ALA A 15 -33.63 6.96 0.62
N THR A 16 -32.95 6.62 1.73
CA THR A 16 -31.54 6.99 1.93
C THR A 16 -30.64 6.25 0.97
N LEU A 17 -30.88 4.97 0.71
CA LEU A 17 -30.08 4.20 -0.25
C LEU A 17 -30.26 4.73 -1.68
N THR A 18 -31.48 5.08 -2.07
CA THR A 18 -31.77 5.72 -3.35
C THR A 18 -31.16 7.12 -3.43
N LEU A 19 -31.23 7.93 -2.37
CA LEU A 19 -30.63 9.26 -2.36
C LEU A 19 -29.10 9.19 -2.45
N ILE A 20 -28.46 8.31 -1.68
CA ILE A 20 -27.02 8.08 -1.75
C ILE A 20 -26.65 7.56 -3.15
N GLY A 21 -27.39 6.60 -3.68
CA GLY A 21 -27.17 6.08 -5.04
C GLY A 21 -27.31 7.17 -6.10
N ALA A 22 -28.34 8.03 -6.01
CA ALA A 22 -28.56 9.14 -6.92
C ALA A 22 -27.47 10.22 -6.80
N ALA A 23 -27.05 10.56 -5.57
CA ALA A 23 -25.96 11.51 -5.33
C ALA A 23 -24.62 10.99 -5.88
N LEU A 24 -24.29 9.72 -5.63
CA LEU A 24 -23.10 9.08 -6.19
C LEU A 24 -23.17 8.99 -7.72
N TYR A 25 -24.33 8.65 -8.27
CA TYR A 25 -24.54 8.59 -9.72
C TYR A 25 -24.39 9.97 -10.37
N PHE A 26 -25.02 11.00 -9.81
CA PHE A 26 -24.92 12.37 -10.32
C PHE A 26 -23.48 12.90 -10.24
N LEU A 27 -22.80 12.65 -9.11
CA LEU A 27 -21.38 12.97 -8.95
C LEU A 27 -20.53 12.24 -10.00
N PHE A 28 -20.80 10.95 -10.24
CA PHE A 28 -20.06 10.17 -11.22
C PHE A 28 -20.37 10.55 -12.67
N VAL A 29 -21.57 11.04 -12.99
CA VAL A 29 -21.91 11.48 -14.35
C VAL A 29 -21.34 12.88 -14.63
N GLU A 30 -21.58 13.85 -13.75
CA GLU A 30 -21.09 15.22 -13.93
C GLU A 30 -19.58 15.32 -13.76
N HIS A 31 -19.03 14.68 -12.73
CA HIS A 31 -17.59 14.71 -12.46
C HIS A 31 -16.86 13.50 -13.03
N GLY A 32 -17.54 12.55 -13.66
CA GLY A 32 -16.91 11.38 -14.29
C GLY A 32 -15.88 11.72 -15.35
N ALA A 33 -16.16 12.76 -16.15
CA ALA A 33 -15.21 13.27 -17.14
C ALA A 33 -13.93 13.84 -16.49
N HIS A 34 -13.99 14.24 -15.23
CA HIS A 34 -12.82 14.64 -14.43
C HIS A 34 -12.22 13.42 -13.70
N VAL A 35 -13.04 12.51 -13.16
CA VAL A 35 -12.59 11.33 -12.41
C VAL A 35 -11.91 10.29 -13.30
N LEU A 36 -12.38 10.05 -14.52
CA LEU A 36 -11.77 9.14 -15.50
C LEU A 36 -10.30 9.47 -15.81
N PRO A 37 -9.92 10.74 -16.11
CA PRO A 37 -8.53 11.11 -16.26
C PRO A 37 -7.76 11.16 -14.93
N TYR A 38 -8.42 11.35 -13.78
CA TYR A 38 -7.75 11.25 -12.46
C TYR A 38 -7.57 9.80 -11.98
N LEU A 39 -8.29 8.82 -12.52
CA LEU A 39 -8.17 7.40 -12.18
C LEU A 39 -6.74 6.86 -12.24
N PRO A 40 -5.95 7.07 -13.32
CA PRO A 40 -4.55 6.65 -13.35
C PRO A 40 -3.70 7.35 -12.26
N PHE A 41 -3.94 8.63 -11.98
CA PHE A 41 -3.26 9.34 -10.91
C PHE A 41 -3.65 8.83 -9.53
N LEU A 42 -4.90 8.41 -9.34
CA LEU A 42 -5.41 7.86 -8.08
C LEU A 42 -4.77 6.49 -7.78
N ILE A 43 -4.55 5.65 -8.80
CA ILE A 43 -3.81 4.39 -8.68
C ILE A 43 -2.34 4.65 -8.30
N ILE A 44 -1.68 5.62 -8.97
CA ILE A 44 -0.29 5.97 -8.63
C ILE A 44 -0.21 6.57 -7.24
N LEU A 45 -1.16 7.41 -6.82
CA LEU A 45 -1.22 8.02 -5.49
C LEU A 45 -1.59 6.99 -4.41
N LEU A 46 -2.22 5.88 -4.78
CA LEU A 46 -2.47 4.75 -3.88
C LEU A 46 -1.16 4.11 -3.40
N CYS A 47 -0.11 4.04 -4.24
CA CYS A 47 1.21 3.55 -3.85
C CYS A 47 1.87 4.35 -2.70
N PRO A 48 2.06 5.68 -2.79
CA PRO A 48 2.62 6.47 -1.70
C PRO A 48 1.67 6.53 -0.51
N LEU A 49 0.35 6.49 -0.73
CA LEU A 49 -0.63 6.43 0.35
C LEU A 49 -0.46 5.14 1.17
N MET A 50 -0.40 3.98 0.50
CA MET A 50 -0.10 2.70 1.14
C MET A 50 1.27 2.72 1.82
N HIS A 51 2.31 3.24 1.17
CA HIS A 51 3.63 3.39 1.79
C HIS A 51 3.59 4.26 3.04
N LEU A 52 2.84 5.37 3.04
CA LEU A 52 2.72 6.26 4.21
C LEU A 52 2.04 5.56 5.40
N PHE A 53 1.03 4.72 5.12
CA PHE A 53 0.36 3.92 6.13
C PHE A 53 1.25 2.79 6.64
N MET A 54 2.03 2.17 5.76
CA MET A 54 3.00 1.13 6.14
C MET A 54 4.24 1.69 6.84
N HIS A 55 4.57 2.97 6.68
CA HIS A 55 5.70 3.60 7.35
C HIS A 55 5.41 4.02 8.80
N LYS A 56 4.13 4.14 9.18
CA LYS A 56 3.70 4.63 10.50
C LYS A 56 3.59 3.55 11.58
N GLY A 57 3.77 2.27 11.26
CA GLY A 57 3.30 1.18 12.12
C GLY A 57 4.32 0.18 12.68
N HIS A 58 5.59 0.16 12.27
CA HIS A 58 6.51 -0.93 12.69
C HIS A 58 7.92 -0.40 12.97
N GLY A 59 8.06 0.41 14.02
CA GLY A 59 9.34 0.91 14.52
C GLY A 59 9.73 0.42 15.92
N GLU A 60 9.01 -0.57 16.48
CA GLU A 60 9.36 -1.17 17.76
C GLU A 60 9.60 -2.67 17.61
N GLY A 61 10.86 -3.08 17.78
CA GLY A 61 11.20 -4.44 18.18
C GLY A 61 11.86 -5.33 17.12
N HIS A 62 13.15 -5.58 17.36
CA HIS A 62 13.90 -6.78 17.00
C HIS A 62 14.57 -6.89 15.60
N GLN A 63 15.87 -6.57 15.61
CA GLN A 63 16.97 -7.45 15.19
C GLN A 63 16.73 -8.30 13.94
N HIS A 64 17.08 -7.82 12.75
CA HIS A 64 17.64 -8.68 11.68
C HIS A 64 18.51 -7.84 10.72
N GLY A 65 19.61 -7.29 11.25
CA GLY A 65 20.69 -6.68 10.46
C GLY A 65 21.86 -7.63 10.14
N ARG A 66 21.73 -8.94 10.43
CA ARG A 66 22.85 -9.90 10.35
C ARG A 66 23.18 -10.43 8.95
N GLU A 67 22.40 -10.12 7.93
CA GLU A 67 22.74 -10.52 6.54
C GLU A 67 23.67 -9.51 5.86
N ASN A 68 23.48 -8.21 6.09
CA ASN A 68 24.34 -7.19 5.49
C ASN A 68 25.70 -7.07 6.19
N GLU A 69 25.77 -7.28 7.51
CA GLU A 69 27.06 -7.31 8.21
C GLU A 69 27.90 -8.52 7.78
N SER A 70 27.32 -9.72 7.66
CA SER A 70 28.07 -10.92 7.26
C SER A 70 28.58 -10.85 5.81
N ALA A 71 27.79 -10.31 4.89
CA ALA A 71 28.23 -10.08 3.51
C ALA A 71 29.33 -9.00 3.43
N GLN A 72 29.20 -7.92 4.21
CA GLN A 72 30.18 -6.84 4.26
C GLN A 72 31.48 -7.28 4.94
N GLU A 73 31.41 -8.10 6.00
CA GLU A 73 32.54 -8.72 6.67
C GLU A 73 33.26 -9.73 5.77
N ALA A 74 32.52 -10.57 5.03
CA ALA A 74 33.09 -11.51 4.07
C ALA A 74 33.84 -10.77 2.93
N TYR A 75 33.27 -9.69 2.42
CA TYR A 75 33.91 -8.83 1.41
C TYR A 75 35.16 -8.12 1.95
N GLN A 76 35.07 -7.53 3.15
CA GLN A 76 36.20 -6.90 3.85
C GLN A 76 37.34 -7.89 4.15
N ARG A 77 37.02 -9.13 4.52
CA ARG A 77 38.01 -10.19 4.76
C ARG A 77 38.73 -10.58 3.47
N GLY A 78 38.01 -10.72 2.36
CA GLY A 78 38.60 -11.00 1.04
C GLY A 78 39.55 -9.90 0.55
N LEU A 79 39.20 -8.62 0.76
CA LEU A 79 40.08 -7.48 0.44
C LEU A 79 41.35 -7.46 1.28
N GLN A 80 41.25 -7.82 2.57
CA GLN A 80 42.42 -7.87 3.45
C GLN A 80 43.36 -9.03 3.11
N ASP A 81 42.82 -10.17 2.71
CA ASP A 81 43.61 -11.34 2.30
C ASP A 81 44.39 -11.05 1.01
N GLY A 82 43.72 -10.45 0.01
CA GLY A 82 44.38 -10.01 -1.23
C GLY A 82 45.44 -8.91 -1.03
N ARG A 83 45.32 -8.07 0.00
CA ARG A 83 46.35 -7.07 0.36
C ARG A 83 47.58 -7.71 1.02
N LYS A 84 47.38 -8.78 1.80
CA LYS A 84 48.44 -9.41 2.58
C LYS A 84 49.19 -10.49 1.81
N ASP A 85 48.66 -10.93 0.66
CA ASP A 85 49.34 -11.87 -0.23
C ASP A 85 50.66 -11.26 -0.76
N PRO A 86 51.82 -11.75 -0.30
CA PRO A 86 53.12 -11.25 -0.76
C PRO A 86 53.42 -11.66 -2.22
N ARG A 87 52.59 -12.51 -2.85
CA ARG A 87 52.72 -12.89 -4.28
C ARG A 87 52.10 -11.90 -5.25
N ALA A 88 51.21 -11.02 -4.81
CA ALA A 88 50.65 -9.95 -5.66
C ALA A 88 51.58 -8.73 -5.78
N ARG A 89 52.72 -8.75 -5.07
CA ARG A 89 53.69 -7.64 -4.97
C ARG A 89 55.09 -8.04 -5.42
N SER A 90 55.20 -9.02 -6.32
CA SER A 90 56.45 -9.38 -7.03
C SER A 90 56.35 -9.06 -8.51
#